data_AF-A0A1Y5PKS8-F1
#
_entry.id   AF-A0A1Y5PKS8-F1
#
_cell.length_a   1.000
_cell.length_b   1.000
_cell.length_c   1.000
_cell.angle_alpha   90.00
_cell.angle_beta   90.00
_cell.angle_gamma   90.00
#
_symmetry.space_group_name_H-M   'P 1'
#
loop_
_entity.id
_entity.type
_entity.pdbx_description
1 polymer ?
#
loop_
_entity_poly.entity_id
_entity_poly.type
_entity_poly.pdbx_seq_one_letter_code
_entity_poly.pdbx_strand_id
1 'polypeptide(L)'
;METAKRSILCPACGARLTMSATATAPRIRCVKCDTVFPAAMAATPPKTLPPPSSLPRAGWYPNPEGPGQRYWDGRVWAPAVAPTPPQVRMSSPVKGLFIVGAVILAGGCVAAMVRTNSDDKHPKSGATSDTVSIAPDVTISRFDLKDAAFMATIIQEGIPVVDREALLDTAHGVCPYLEIRGNNTPSLLAELMREQPSLTAAQVGRFARAAMESFCPDKVPG
;
A
#
# COMPACT_ATOMS: atom_id res chain seq x y z
N MET A 1 15.97 21.33 -47.87
CA MET A 1 15.45 21.76 -46.55
C MET A 1 14.56 20.64 -46.03
N GLU A 2 15.05 19.87 -45.07
CA GLU A 2 14.34 18.71 -44.51
C GLU A 2 13.34 19.19 -43.46
N THR A 3 12.05 18.95 -43.67
CA THR A 3 11.00 19.40 -42.74
C THR A 3 10.97 18.51 -41.51
N ALA A 4 11.20 19.09 -40.33
CA ALA A 4 11.16 18.36 -39.06
C ALA A 4 9.77 17.73 -38.85
N LYS A 5 9.73 16.40 -38.67
CA LYS A 5 8.52 15.64 -38.34
C LYS A 5 8.45 15.46 -36.82
N ARG A 6 7.27 15.62 -36.23
CA ARG A 6 7.01 15.33 -34.81
C ARG A 6 6.01 14.17 -34.70
N SER A 7 6.24 13.28 -33.75
CA SER A 7 5.33 12.18 -33.44
C SER A 7 4.65 12.40 -32.10
N ILE A 8 3.33 12.25 -32.05
CA ILE A 8 2.52 12.34 -30.83
C ILE A 8 1.67 11.07 -30.69
N LEU A 9 1.23 10.74 -29.48
CA LEU A 9 0.33 9.60 -29.23
C LEU A 9 -1.10 10.10 -29.03
N CYS A 10 -2.07 9.41 -29.64
CA CYS A 10 -3.48 9.68 -29.39
C CYS A 10 -3.85 9.25 -27.96
N PRO A 11 -4.44 10.14 -27.15
CA PRO A 11 -4.80 9.81 -25.76
C PRO A 11 -5.92 8.78 -25.65
N ALA A 12 -6.77 8.63 -26.68
CA ALA A 12 -7.90 7.71 -26.65
C ALA A 12 -7.52 6.26 -27.02
N CYS A 13 -6.60 6.06 -27.96
CA CYS A 13 -6.28 4.73 -28.49
C CYS A 13 -4.78 4.39 -28.54
N GLY A 14 -3.90 5.30 -28.11
CA GLY A 14 -2.45 5.11 -28.14
C GLY A 14 -1.81 5.12 -29.53
N ALA A 15 -2.56 5.40 -30.60
CA ALA A 15 -2.01 5.42 -31.95
C ALA A 15 -0.98 6.55 -32.13
N ARG A 16 0.15 6.25 -32.77
CA ARG A 16 1.16 7.26 -33.13
C ARG A 16 0.70 8.06 -34.33
N LEU A 17 0.63 9.38 -34.17
CA LEU A 17 0.31 10.35 -35.22
C LEU A 17 1.59 11.08 -35.61
N THR A 18 1.80 11.27 -36.91
CA THR A 18 2.97 11.98 -37.45
C THR A 18 2.49 13.30 -38.04
N MET A 19 3.01 14.42 -37.53
CA MET A 19 2.58 15.76 -37.95
C MET A 19 3.78 16.58 -38.41
N SER A 20 3.53 17.51 -39.34
CA SER A 20 4.51 18.53 -39.72
C SER A 20 4.72 19.48 -38.55
N ALA A 21 5.97 19.84 -38.23
CA ALA A 21 6.29 20.74 -37.12
C ALA A 21 5.63 22.14 -37.23
N THR A 22 5.17 22.52 -38.43
CA THR A 22 4.52 23.80 -38.71
C THR A 22 2.99 23.77 -38.58
N ALA A 23 2.39 22.65 -38.17
CA ALA A 23 0.94 22.54 -38.07
C ALA A 23 0.40 23.28 -36.84
N THR A 24 -0.03 24.54 -37.03
CA THR A 24 -0.66 25.38 -35.99
C THR A 24 -2.17 25.14 -35.85
N ALA A 25 -2.64 23.92 -36.16
CA ALA A 25 -4.06 23.61 -36.03
C ALA A 25 -4.43 23.54 -34.53
N PRO A 26 -5.50 24.22 -34.07
CA PRO A 26 -5.90 24.21 -32.66
C PRO A 26 -6.40 22.84 -32.20
N ARG A 27 -6.79 21.96 -33.13
CA ARG A 27 -7.35 20.64 -32.86
C ARG A 27 -6.73 19.60 -33.78
N ILE A 28 -6.49 18.41 -33.22
CA ILE A 28 -5.88 17.27 -33.90
C ILE A 28 -6.89 16.14 -33.90
N ARG A 29 -7.13 15.53 -35.07
CA ARG A 29 -8.00 14.35 -35.23
C ARG A 29 -7.14 13.10 -35.35
N CYS A 30 -7.44 12.07 -34.56
CA CYS A 30 -6.78 10.77 -34.71
C CYS A 30 -7.42 9.98 -35.86
N VAL A 31 -6.64 9.58 -36.86
CA VAL A 31 -7.15 8.79 -38.00
C VAL A 31 -7.66 7.40 -37.59
N LYS A 32 -7.17 6.85 -36.47
CA LYS A 32 -7.53 5.49 -36.03
C LYS A 32 -8.87 5.40 -35.31
N CYS A 33 -9.21 6.40 -34.49
CA CYS A 33 -10.41 6.38 -33.64
C CYS A 33 -11.31 7.61 -33.81
N ASP A 34 -10.99 8.47 -34.76
CA ASP A 34 -11.72 9.70 -35.12
C ASP A 34 -11.90 10.74 -34.00
N THR A 35 -11.26 10.54 -32.84
CA THR A 35 -11.31 11.46 -31.71
C THR A 35 -10.55 12.74 -32.01
N VAL A 36 -11.15 13.88 -31.66
CA VAL A 36 -10.57 15.23 -31.82
C VAL A 36 -10.14 15.75 -30.45
N PHE A 37 -8.89 16.14 -30.31
CA PHE A 37 -8.33 16.66 -29.06
C PHE A 37 -7.57 17.98 -29.29
N PRO A 38 -7.50 18.88 -28.30
CA PRO A 38 -6.79 20.15 -28.42
C PRO A 38 -5.28 19.92 -28.57
N ALA A 39 -4.65 20.64 -29.51
CA ALA A 39 -3.20 20.52 -29.75
C ALA A 39 -2.35 20.89 -28.52
N ALA A 40 -2.89 21.73 -27.63
CA ALA A 40 -2.27 22.11 -26.36
C ALA A 40 -1.97 20.90 -25.46
N MET A 41 -2.78 19.83 -25.51
CA MET A 41 -2.53 18.61 -24.71
C MET A 41 -1.39 17.75 -25.26
N ALA A 42 -1.02 17.92 -26.54
CA ALA A 42 0.08 17.19 -27.15
C ALA A 42 1.44 17.91 -26.97
N ALA A 43 1.43 19.14 -26.46
CA ALA A 43 2.58 20.04 -26.48
C ALA A 43 3.26 20.24 -25.13
N THR A 44 2.81 19.61 -24.04
CA THR A 44 3.65 19.49 -22.86
C THR A 44 4.74 18.48 -23.21
N PRO A 45 6.00 18.91 -23.45
CA PRO A 45 7.09 17.95 -23.41
C PRO A 45 6.94 17.20 -22.08
N PRO A 46 7.06 15.86 -22.06
CA PRO A 46 7.12 15.17 -20.78
C PRO A 46 8.18 15.91 -19.99
N LYS A 47 7.78 16.57 -18.90
CA LYS A 47 8.71 17.21 -17.98
C LYS A 47 9.68 16.11 -17.69
N THR A 48 10.91 16.22 -18.20
CA THR A 48 11.90 15.16 -18.15
C THR A 48 12.01 14.84 -16.67
N LEU A 49 11.34 13.75 -16.25
CA LEU A 49 11.44 13.33 -14.88
C LEU A 49 12.93 13.12 -14.70
N PRO A 50 13.53 13.65 -13.61
CA PRO A 50 14.91 13.34 -13.34
C PRO A 50 15.08 11.83 -13.49
N PRO A 51 16.15 11.37 -14.18
CA PRO A 51 16.38 9.95 -14.36
C PRO A 51 16.17 9.29 -12.99
N PRO A 52 15.39 8.20 -12.91
CA PRO A 52 14.99 7.63 -11.63
C PRO A 52 16.24 7.53 -10.78
N SER A 53 16.25 8.27 -9.65
CA SER A 53 17.37 8.28 -8.72
C SER A 53 17.76 6.83 -8.51
N SER A 54 18.99 6.48 -8.91
CA SER A 54 19.46 5.10 -8.89
C SER A 54 19.19 4.54 -7.51
N LEU A 55 18.24 3.61 -7.40
CA LEU A 55 17.92 2.98 -6.13
C LEU A 55 19.23 2.46 -5.52
N PRO A 56 19.39 2.55 -4.19
CA PRO A 56 20.56 2.00 -3.53
C PRO A 56 20.73 0.52 -3.92
N ARG A 57 21.98 0.12 -4.14
CA ARG A 57 22.33 -1.28 -4.40
C ARG A 57 21.94 -2.14 -3.20
N ALA A 58 21.74 -3.43 -3.40
CA ALA A 58 21.46 -4.34 -2.29
C ALA A 58 22.61 -4.30 -1.27
N GLY A 59 22.29 -4.17 0.02
CA GLY A 59 23.28 -3.95 1.06
C GLY A 59 22.69 -3.64 2.44
N TRP A 60 23.56 -3.50 3.44
CA TRP A 60 23.17 -3.08 4.78
C TRP A 60 23.16 -1.55 4.88
N TYR A 61 22.08 -1.00 5.41
CA TYR A 61 21.87 0.44 5.58
C TYR A 61 21.37 0.75 7.00
N PRO A 62 21.54 1.98 7.52
CA PRO A 62 20.95 2.40 8.79
C PRO A 62 19.44 2.16 8.79
N ASN A 63 18.92 1.56 9.87
CA ASN A 63 17.48 1.30 9.99
C ASN A 63 16.72 2.64 10.18
N PRO A 64 15.81 3.03 9.26
CA PRO A 64 15.06 4.27 9.43
C PRO A 64 14.03 4.22 10.57
N GLU A 65 13.65 3.02 11.03
CA GLU A 65 12.62 2.83 12.07
C GLU A 65 13.22 2.75 13.48
N GLY A 66 14.55 2.76 13.64
CA GLY A 66 15.16 2.63 14.96
C GLY A 66 16.65 2.26 14.95
N PRO A 67 17.20 1.79 16.09
CA PRO A 67 18.61 1.44 16.16
C PRO A 67 18.95 0.23 15.28
N GLY A 68 20.21 0.19 14.82
CA GLY A 68 20.78 -0.94 14.09
C GLY A 68 20.87 -0.73 12.57
N GLN A 69 21.09 -1.83 11.86
CA GLN A 69 21.16 -1.88 10.40
C GLN A 69 20.08 -2.82 9.87
N ARG A 70 19.52 -2.49 8.70
CA ARG A 70 18.55 -3.33 7.98
C ARG A 70 19.07 -3.59 6.57
N TYR A 71 18.80 -4.78 6.04
CA TYR A 71 19.24 -5.15 4.70
C TYR A 71 18.23 -4.64 3.66
N TRP A 72 18.71 -3.92 2.66
CA TRP A 72 17.96 -3.54 1.46
C TRP A 72 18.29 -4.52 0.34
N ASP A 73 17.29 -5.11 -0.30
CA ASP A 73 17.50 -6.10 -1.37
C ASP A 73 17.51 -5.48 -2.79
N GLY A 74 17.30 -4.16 -2.89
CA GLY A 74 17.13 -3.43 -4.15
C GLY A 74 15.68 -3.05 -4.46
N ARG A 75 14.70 -3.59 -3.74
CA ARG A 75 13.26 -3.32 -3.94
C ARG A 75 12.53 -3.05 -2.63
N VAL A 76 12.83 -3.81 -1.58
CA VAL A 76 12.19 -3.72 -0.26
C VAL A 76 13.22 -3.92 0.86
N TRP A 77 12.88 -3.44 2.05
CA TRP A 77 13.64 -3.72 3.25
C TRP A 77 13.38 -5.14 3.74
N ALA A 78 14.41 -5.97 3.86
CA ALA A 78 14.28 -7.32 4.40
C ALA A 78 13.74 -7.28 5.85
N PRO A 79 12.94 -8.27 6.28
CA PRO A 79 12.50 -8.36 7.68
C PRO A 79 13.72 -8.35 8.62
N ALA A 80 13.58 -7.67 9.77
CA ALA A 80 14.67 -7.27 10.65
C ALA A 80 15.32 -8.43 11.43
N VAL A 81 15.89 -9.39 10.70
CA VAL A 81 16.69 -10.47 11.27
C VAL A 81 18.09 -10.32 10.70
N ALA A 82 18.91 -9.49 11.34
CA ALA A 82 20.34 -9.70 11.21
C ALA A 82 20.59 -11.16 11.60
N PRO A 83 21.26 -11.97 10.76
CA PRO A 83 21.61 -13.32 11.18
C PRO A 83 22.34 -13.17 12.50
N THR A 84 21.76 -13.72 13.56
CA THR A 84 22.41 -13.71 14.87
C THR A 84 23.79 -14.29 14.62
N PRO A 85 24.88 -13.52 14.83
CA PRO A 85 26.21 -14.03 14.57
C PRO A 85 26.30 -15.38 15.27
N PRO A 86 26.79 -16.44 14.59
CA PRO A 86 26.80 -17.77 15.16
C PRO A 86 27.38 -17.64 16.55
N GLN A 87 26.55 -17.88 17.56
CA GLN A 87 26.97 -17.78 18.94
C GLN A 87 28.10 -18.79 19.04
N VAL A 88 29.33 -18.27 19.11
CA VAL A 88 30.52 -19.09 19.28
C VAL A 88 30.29 -19.73 20.63
N ARG A 89 29.78 -20.98 20.62
CA ARG A 89 29.52 -21.74 21.83
C ARG A 89 30.89 -21.98 22.44
N MET A 90 31.32 -21.06 23.30
CA MET A 90 32.40 -21.34 24.23
C MET A 90 31.87 -22.47 25.10
N SER A 91 32.24 -23.70 24.74
CA SER A 91 31.98 -24.89 25.53
C SER A 91 32.70 -24.71 26.86
N SER A 92 32.01 -24.16 27.85
CA SER A 92 32.51 -24.23 29.21
C SER A 92 32.44 -25.69 29.67
N PRO A 93 33.52 -26.25 30.25
CA PRO A 93 33.48 -27.58 30.80
C PRO A 93 32.56 -27.58 32.03
N VAL A 94 31.45 -28.30 31.92
CA VAL A 94 30.50 -28.58 33.00
C VAL A 94 31.24 -29.34 34.11
N LYS A 95 31.43 -28.69 35.26
CA LYS A 95 31.65 -29.35 36.54
C LYS A 95 30.51 -28.98 37.48
N GLY A 96 29.59 -29.92 37.62
CA GLY A 96 29.01 -30.42 38.86
C GLY A 96 28.37 -29.43 39.86
N LEU A 97 27.27 -29.92 40.43
CA LEU A 97 26.66 -29.53 41.70
C LEU A 97 25.60 -28.42 41.60
N PHE A 98 24.33 -28.80 41.67
CA PHE A 98 23.36 -28.33 42.68
C PHE A 98 22.13 -29.25 42.66
N ILE A 99 22.23 -30.32 43.47
CA ILE A 99 21.10 -30.91 44.17
C ILE A 99 20.69 -29.89 45.25
N VAL A 100 19.41 -29.87 45.63
CA VAL A 100 18.73 -29.07 46.67
C VAL A 100 17.86 -27.95 46.10
N GLY A 101 16.53 -28.13 46.18
CA GLY A 101 15.58 -27.05 45.86
C GLY A 101 14.13 -27.46 45.60
N ALA A 102 13.78 -28.75 45.70
CA ALA A 102 12.40 -29.24 45.70
C ALA A 102 11.65 -28.83 46.99
N VAL A 103 11.22 -27.56 47.13
CA VAL A 103 10.33 -27.11 48.24
C VAL A 103 9.30 -26.02 47.85
N ILE A 104 9.33 -25.38 46.68
CA ILE A 104 8.29 -24.38 46.31
C ILE A 104 7.35 -24.94 45.23
N LEU A 105 6.73 -26.07 45.54
CA LEU A 105 5.68 -26.71 44.73
C LEU A 105 4.35 -26.83 45.50
N ALA A 106 4.17 -26.11 46.63
CA ALA A 106 3.03 -26.31 47.53
C ALA A 106 2.41 -25.04 48.14
N GLY A 107 2.70 -23.82 47.65
CA GLY A 107 2.14 -22.60 48.24
C GLY A 107 1.85 -21.51 47.22
N GLY A 108 0.59 -21.40 46.79
CA GLY A 108 0.13 -20.17 46.14
C GLY A 108 -0.89 -20.33 45.00
N CYS A 109 -1.86 -21.22 45.13
CA CYS A 109 -3.17 -20.99 44.52
C CYS A 109 -3.96 -19.98 45.37
N VAL A 110 -4.89 -19.26 44.71
CA VAL A 110 -5.97 -18.41 45.24
C VAL A 110 -5.71 -16.89 45.27
N ALA A 111 -5.81 -16.29 44.07
CA ALA A 111 -6.61 -15.10 43.76
C ALA A 111 -6.69 -15.02 42.21
N ALA A 112 -7.74 -15.48 41.49
CA ALA A 112 -9.15 -15.03 41.49
C ALA A 112 -9.23 -13.49 41.42
N MET A 113 -9.81 -12.80 40.44
CA MET A 113 -10.61 -13.06 39.22
C MET A 113 -10.35 -11.81 38.33
N VAL A 114 -10.36 -11.85 37.00
CA VAL A 114 -11.52 -11.62 36.13
C VAL A 114 -11.01 -11.87 34.70
N ARG A 115 -11.52 -12.92 34.05
CA ARG A 115 -11.42 -13.11 32.60
C ARG A 115 -12.82 -12.87 32.04
N THR A 116 -13.01 -11.73 31.38
CA THR A 116 -14.14 -11.56 30.46
C THR A 116 -13.77 -12.26 29.16
N ASN A 117 -14.46 -13.37 28.89
CA ASN A 117 -14.46 -14.00 27.57
C ASN A 117 -15.22 -13.08 26.62
N SER A 118 -14.55 -12.57 25.58
CA SER A 118 -15.21 -12.12 24.36
C SER A 118 -15.10 -13.25 23.34
N ASP A 119 -16.23 -13.90 23.09
CA ASP A 119 -16.44 -14.85 22.00
C ASP A 119 -16.45 -14.11 20.65
N ASP A 120 -15.29 -13.84 20.08
CA ASP A 120 -15.21 -13.47 18.66
C ASP A 120 -15.24 -14.75 17.81
N LYS A 121 -16.45 -15.12 17.39
CA LYS A 121 -16.66 -16.03 16.26
C LYS A 121 -16.15 -15.37 14.98
N HIS A 122 -14.85 -15.41 14.76
CA HIS A 122 -14.32 -15.31 13.40
C HIS A 122 -14.69 -16.60 12.64
N PRO A 123 -15.34 -16.52 11.46
CA PRO A 123 -15.37 -17.65 10.56
C PRO A 123 -13.92 -17.97 10.19
N LYS A 124 -13.48 -19.18 10.53
CA LYS A 124 -12.28 -19.79 9.96
C LYS A 124 -12.45 -19.83 8.45
N SER A 125 -11.91 -18.83 7.76
CA SER A 125 -11.52 -18.99 6.36
C SER A 125 -10.38 -20.00 6.36
N GLY A 126 -10.74 -21.26 6.11
CA GLY A 126 -9.77 -22.32 5.85
C GLY A 126 -8.99 -21.96 4.61
N ALA A 127 -7.77 -21.46 4.79
CA ALA A 127 -6.77 -21.45 3.74
C ALA A 127 -6.31 -22.89 3.54
N THR A 128 -7.06 -23.64 2.73
CA THR A 128 -6.56 -24.84 2.07
C THR A 128 -5.38 -24.40 1.22
N SER A 129 -4.15 -24.68 1.67
CA SER A 129 -2.96 -24.61 0.82
C SER A 129 -3.01 -25.79 -0.16
N ASP A 130 -3.85 -25.66 -1.18
CA ASP A 130 -3.71 -26.46 -2.38
C ASP A 130 -2.47 -25.96 -3.12
N THR A 131 -1.42 -26.77 -3.07
CA THR A 131 -0.25 -26.64 -3.96
C THR A 131 -0.71 -26.98 -5.37
N VAL A 132 -1.38 -26.04 -6.03
CA VAL A 132 -1.67 -26.14 -7.46
C VAL A 132 -0.50 -25.52 -8.21
N SER A 133 0.20 -26.36 -8.95
CA SER A 133 1.12 -25.95 -10.00
C SER A 133 0.29 -25.35 -11.13
N ILE A 134 0.15 -24.02 -11.17
CA ILE A 134 -0.59 -23.29 -12.22
C ILE A 134 0.40 -22.40 -12.97
N ALA A 135 0.38 -22.51 -14.30
CA ALA A 135 0.90 -21.53 -15.23
C ALA A 135 0.32 -20.11 -14.91
N PRO A 136 0.98 -19.01 -15.30
CA PRO A 136 0.54 -17.66 -14.91
C PRO A 136 -0.69 -17.24 -15.71
N ASP A 137 -1.88 -17.68 -15.30
CA ASP A 137 -3.15 -17.08 -15.69
C ASP A 137 -3.54 -16.07 -14.59
N VAL A 138 -3.02 -14.86 -14.71
CA VAL A 138 -3.25 -13.77 -13.77
C VAL A 138 -4.65 -13.22 -13.99
N THR A 139 -5.64 -13.89 -13.43
CA THR A 139 -6.98 -13.33 -13.28
C THR A 139 -6.91 -12.31 -12.13
N ILE A 140 -6.51 -11.08 -12.44
CA ILE A 140 -6.58 -9.96 -11.48
C ILE A 140 -8.05 -9.83 -11.09
N SER A 141 -8.38 -10.09 -9.82
CA SER A 141 -9.75 -9.93 -9.36
C SER A 141 -10.13 -8.46 -9.51
N ARG A 142 -11.35 -8.15 -9.96
CA ARG A 142 -11.81 -6.75 -10.09
C ARG A 142 -11.68 -5.97 -8.77
N PHE A 143 -11.73 -6.68 -7.64
CA PHE A 143 -11.45 -6.14 -6.31
C PHE A 143 -10.03 -5.61 -6.17
N ASP A 144 -9.03 -6.34 -6.71
CA ASP A 144 -7.63 -5.95 -6.68
C ASP A 144 -7.36 -4.65 -7.46
N LEU A 145 -8.16 -4.35 -8.49
CA LEU A 145 -7.98 -3.13 -9.30
C LEU A 145 -8.38 -1.87 -8.53
N LYS A 146 -9.47 -1.92 -7.77
CA LYS A 146 -9.92 -0.79 -6.94
C LYS A 146 -8.96 -0.56 -5.79
N ASP A 147 -8.52 -1.63 -5.15
CA ASP A 147 -7.54 -1.57 -4.06
C ASP A 147 -6.21 -1.01 -4.56
N ALA A 148 -5.75 -1.40 -5.75
CA ALA A 148 -4.56 -0.84 -6.37
C ALA A 148 -4.71 0.66 -6.69
N ALA A 149 -5.86 1.08 -7.23
CA ALA A 149 -6.13 2.48 -7.53
C ALA A 149 -6.17 3.33 -6.25
N PHE A 150 -6.84 2.85 -5.21
CA PHE A 150 -6.88 3.47 -3.91
C PHE A 150 -5.45 3.62 -3.32
N MET A 151 -4.68 2.54 -3.30
CA MET A 151 -3.30 2.57 -2.78
C MET A 151 -2.40 3.52 -3.55
N ALA A 152 -2.55 3.62 -4.88
CA ALA A 152 -1.82 4.59 -5.68
C ALA A 152 -2.13 6.03 -5.24
N THR A 153 -3.40 6.35 -4.97
CA THR A 153 -3.82 7.66 -4.47
C THR A 153 -3.26 7.95 -3.08
N ILE A 154 -3.30 6.99 -2.15
CA ILE A 154 -2.74 7.14 -0.80
C ILE A 154 -1.24 7.47 -0.84
N ILE A 155 -0.49 6.75 -1.69
CA ILE A 155 0.96 6.98 -1.88
C ILE A 155 1.20 8.37 -2.49
N GLN A 156 0.39 8.76 -3.48
CA GLN A 156 0.49 10.07 -4.13
C GLN A 156 0.24 11.23 -3.16
N GLU A 157 -0.68 11.05 -2.21
CA GLU A 157 -1.04 12.06 -1.20
C GLU A 157 -0.08 12.09 0.02
N GLY A 158 0.97 11.27 0.01
CA GLY A 158 1.96 11.20 1.08
C GLY A 158 1.37 10.74 2.41
N ILE A 159 0.34 9.89 2.38
CA ILE A 159 -0.26 9.30 3.58
C ILE A 159 0.60 8.09 3.97
N PRO A 160 1.15 8.03 5.20
CA PRO A 160 2.00 6.93 5.61
C PRO A 160 1.19 5.64 5.71
N VAL A 161 1.67 4.58 5.06
CA VAL A 161 1.07 3.25 5.09
C VAL A 161 1.89 2.39 6.05
N VAL A 162 1.38 2.21 7.27
CA VAL A 162 2.01 1.34 8.28
C VAL A 162 1.67 -0.13 7.99
N ASP A 163 0.41 -0.38 7.68
CA ASP A 163 -0.11 -1.70 7.34
C ASP A 163 -1.07 -1.55 6.16
N ARG A 164 -0.77 -2.22 5.04
CA ARG A 164 -1.56 -2.14 3.82
C ARG A 164 -2.93 -2.81 3.99
N GLU A 165 -2.98 -3.96 4.67
CA GLU A 165 -4.20 -4.76 4.80
C GLU A 165 -5.18 -4.07 5.73
N ALA A 166 -4.69 -3.60 6.90
CA ALA A 166 -5.51 -2.82 7.82
C ALA A 166 -6.04 -1.53 7.18
N LEU A 167 -5.24 -0.87 6.35
CA LEU A 167 -5.65 0.35 5.65
C LEU A 167 -6.76 0.10 4.62
N LEU A 168 -6.69 -1.02 3.89
CA LEU A 168 -7.71 -1.42 2.92
C LEU A 168 -9.02 -1.81 3.62
N ASP A 169 -8.93 -2.55 4.73
CA ASP A 169 -10.11 -2.89 5.55
C ASP A 169 -10.82 -1.63 6.05
N THR A 170 -10.08 -0.65 6.58
CA THR A 170 -10.64 0.65 6.99
C THR A 170 -11.29 1.36 5.79
N ALA A 171 -10.66 1.36 4.62
CA ALA A 171 -11.17 2.03 3.43
C ALA A 171 -12.47 1.39 2.91
N HIS A 172 -12.56 0.05 2.94
CA HIS A 172 -13.78 -0.70 2.58
C HIS A 172 -14.92 -0.42 3.56
N GLY A 173 -14.62 -0.15 4.83
CA GLY A 173 -15.58 0.23 5.86
C GLY A 173 -16.24 1.60 5.68
N VAL A 174 -15.68 2.48 4.83
CA VAL A 174 -16.18 3.86 4.63
C VAL A 174 -17.59 3.87 4.02
N CYS A 175 -17.85 3.07 2.98
CA CYS A 175 -19.16 3.05 2.32
C CYS A 175 -20.30 2.57 3.23
N PRO A 176 -20.21 1.41 3.92
CA PRO A 176 -21.27 0.96 4.82
C PRO A 176 -21.46 1.93 5.99
N TYR A 177 -20.40 2.59 6.47
CA TYR A 177 -20.54 3.64 7.48
C TYR A 177 -21.42 4.80 7.00
N LEU A 178 -21.17 5.32 5.78
CA LEU A 178 -21.94 6.44 5.21
C LEU A 178 -23.39 6.06 4.92
N GLU A 179 -23.64 4.80 4.56
CA GLU A 179 -24.99 4.26 4.34
C GLU A 179 -25.80 4.23 5.65
N ILE A 180 -25.21 3.76 6.75
CA ILE A 180 -25.90 3.64 8.04
C ILE A 180 -26.08 5.01 8.71
N ARG A 181 -25.07 5.89 8.66
CA ARG A 181 -25.05 7.16 9.41
C ARG A 181 -25.58 8.37 8.62
N GLY A 182 -25.90 8.21 7.33
CA GLY A 182 -26.49 9.25 6.50
C GLY A 182 -25.50 10.35 6.11
N ASN A 183 -24.58 10.03 5.19
CA ASN A 183 -23.59 10.93 4.55
C ASN A 183 -22.96 12.01 5.46
N ASN A 184 -22.79 11.70 6.75
CA ASN A 184 -22.28 12.63 7.75
C ASN A 184 -20.75 12.54 7.78
N THR A 185 -20.12 13.24 6.85
CA THR A 185 -18.66 13.30 6.70
C THR A 185 -17.94 13.70 8.00
N PRO A 186 -18.40 14.70 8.79
CA PRO A 186 -17.78 15.03 10.08
C PRO A 186 -17.66 13.86 11.06
N SER A 187 -18.72 13.04 11.20
CA SER A 187 -18.69 11.86 12.09
C SER A 187 -17.73 10.79 11.58
N LEU A 188 -17.67 10.60 10.25
CA LEU A 188 -16.71 9.68 9.64
C LEU A 188 -15.26 10.13 9.93
N LEU A 189 -14.95 11.41 9.74
CA LEU A 189 -13.60 11.91 10.03
C LEU A 189 -13.24 11.75 11.50
N ALA A 190 -14.16 12.04 12.42
CA ALA A 190 -13.93 11.86 13.85
C ALA A 190 -13.62 10.39 14.20
N GLU A 191 -14.34 9.45 13.59
CA GLU A 191 -14.11 8.02 13.77
C GLU A 191 -12.75 7.58 13.20
N LEU A 192 -12.44 7.99 11.96
CA LEU A 192 -11.16 7.67 11.33
C LEU A 192 -9.96 8.25 12.11
N MET A 193 -10.08 9.45 12.67
CA MET A 193 -9.04 10.01 13.55
C MET A 193 -8.87 9.21 14.83
N ARG A 194 -9.93 8.58 15.33
CA ARG A 194 -9.90 7.73 16.53
C ARG A 194 -9.23 6.38 16.24
N GLU A 195 -9.49 5.80 15.08
CA GLU A 195 -8.90 4.52 14.66
C GLU A 195 -7.46 4.66 14.17
N GLN A 196 -7.11 5.79 13.53
CA GLN A 196 -5.81 6.04 12.92
C GLN A 196 -5.09 7.23 13.59
N PRO A 197 -4.60 7.08 14.83
CA PRO A 197 -3.98 8.18 15.59
C PRO A 197 -2.66 8.67 14.97
N SER A 198 -2.05 7.91 14.07
CA SER A 198 -0.85 8.30 13.33
C SER A 198 -1.14 9.28 12.19
N LEU A 199 -2.40 9.46 11.79
CA LEU A 199 -2.79 10.35 10.71
C LEU A 199 -3.20 11.73 11.24
N THR A 200 -2.72 12.78 10.59
CA THR A 200 -3.19 14.15 10.85
C THR A 200 -4.62 14.33 10.33
N ALA A 201 -5.37 15.30 10.87
CA ALA A 201 -6.72 15.62 10.39
C ALA A 201 -6.77 15.87 8.87
N ALA A 202 -5.75 16.52 8.32
CA ALA A 202 -5.63 16.76 6.88
C ALA A 202 -5.42 15.46 6.09
N GLN A 203 -4.62 14.52 6.59
CA GLN A 203 -4.43 13.20 5.97
C GLN A 203 -5.70 12.35 6.06
N VAL A 204 -6.41 12.38 7.19
CA VAL A 204 -7.68 11.67 7.34
C VAL A 204 -8.72 12.17 6.34
N GLY A 205 -8.82 13.49 6.13
CA GLY A 205 -9.71 14.04 5.10
C GLY A 205 -9.38 13.56 3.68
N ARG A 206 -8.08 13.50 3.33
CA ARG A 206 -7.63 12.99 2.03
C ARG A 206 -7.86 11.48 1.88
N PHE A 207 -7.60 10.71 2.94
CA PHE A 207 -7.89 9.28 3.00
C PHE A 207 -9.38 9.01 2.76
N ALA A 208 -10.26 9.68 3.52
CA ALA A 208 -11.70 9.49 3.42
C ALA A 208 -12.22 9.81 2.01
N ARG A 209 -11.72 10.89 1.41
CA ARG A 209 -12.03 11.25 0.02
C ARG A 209 -11.59 10.17 -0.97
N ALA A 210 -10.34 9.72 -0.89
CA ALA A 210 -9.81 8.69 -1.78
C ALA A 210 -10.59 7.37 -1.65
N ALA A 211 -10.97 6.99 -0.43
CA ALA A 211 -11.79 5.81 -0.16
C ALA A 211 -13.19 5.97 -0.77
N MET A 212 -13.85 7.12 -0.57
CA MET A 212 -15.16 7.40 -1.16
C MET A 212 -15.14 7.37 -2.69
N GLU A 213 -14.14 7.98 -3.32
CA GLU A 213 -14.00 8.00 -4.79
C GLU A 213 -13.73 6.58 -5.36
N SER A 214 -12.97 5.75 -4.64
CA SER A 214 -12.61 4.40 -5.10
C SER A 214 -13.72 3.37 -4.85
N PHE A 215 -14.38 3.44 -3.70
CA PHE A 215 -15.29 2.41 -3.21
C PHE A 215 -16.77 2.82 -3.23
N CYS A 216 -17.09 4.12 -3.13
CA CYS A 216 -18.45 4.63 -3.02
C CYS A 216 -18.83 5.62 -4.15
N PRO A 217 -18.67 5.25 -5.44
CA PRO A 217 -18.84 6.19 -6.56
C PRO A 217 -20.22 6.83 -6.62
N ASP A 218 -21.26 6.13 -6.16
CA ASP A 218 -22.65 6.62 -6.19
C ASP A 218 -22.96 7.64 -5.06
N LYS A 219 -22.03 7.86 -4.13
CA LYS A 219 -22.22 8.72 -2.95
C LYS A 219 -21.41 10.01 -2.99
N VAL A 220 -20.52 10.16 -3.96
CA VAL A 220 -19.75 11.39 -4.16
C VAL A 220 -20.67 12.42 -4.84
N PRO A 221 -21.01 13.55 -4.19
CA PRO A 221 -21.72 14.63 -4.86
C PRO A 221 -20.80 15.18 -5.97
N GLY A 222 -21.30 15.15 -7.21
CA GLY A 222 -20.59 15.66 -8.39
C GLY A 222 -20.44 17.17 -8.41
#